data_AF-A0A6G0ZIF8-F1
#
_entry.id   AF-A0A6G0ZIF8-F1
#
_cell.length_a   1.000
_cell.length_b   1.000
_cell.length_c   1.000
_cell.angle_alpha   90.00
_cell.angle_beta   90.00
_cell.angle_gamma   90.00
#
_symmetry.space_group_name_H-M   'P 1'
#
loop_
_entity.id
_entity.type
_entity.pdbx_description
1 polymer ?
#
loop_
_entity_poly.entity_id
_entity_poly.type
_entity_poly.pdbx_seq_one_letter_code
_entity_poly.pdbx_strand_id
1 'polypeptide(L)'
;LLIRKAYYSAFNLLKCSGQSITYIKNNVLDIGCGPGDVTSDILYPLLKNKINQLVGVDKSIEMIEYAKKTYECSNIKFQNINRI
;
A
#
# COMPACT_ATOMS: atom_id res chain seq x y z
N LEU A 1 -20.10 -3.50 0.18
CA LEU A 1 -20.46 -2.17 0.75
C LEU A 1 -19.51 -1.70 1.87
N LEU A 2 -19.17 -2.55 2.86
CA LEU A 2 -18.26 -2.20 3.97
C LEU A 2 -16.80 -1.92 3.56
N ILE A 3 -16.29 -2.55 2.50
CA ILE A 3 -14.93 -2.34 2.01
C ILE A 3 -14.74 -0.90 1.53
N ARG A 4 -15.71 -0.36 0.78
CA ARG A 4 -15.68 1.02 0.26
C ARG A 4 -15.63 2.06 1.38
N LYS A 5 -16.30 1.86 2.52
CA LYS A 5 -16.30 2.85 3.63
C LYS A 5 -14.94 2.97 4.33
N ALA A 6 -14.31 1.84 4.69
CA ALA A 6 -12.95 1.85 5.25
C ALA A 6 -11.92 2.38 4.22
N TYR A 7 -12.17 2.13 2.94
CA TYR A 7 -11.39 2.65 1.83
C TYR A 7 -11.49 4.18 1.73
N TYR A 8 -12.68 4.77 1.75
CA TYR A 8 -12.85 6.24 1.67
C TYR A 8 -12.21 7.00 2.84
N SER A 9 -12.22 6.44 4.06
CA SER A 9 -11.56 7.09 5.21
C SER A 9 -10.04 7.13 5.06
N ALA A 10 -9.40 6.04 4.60
CA ALA A 10 -7.97 6.04 4.33
C ALA A 10 -7.62 6.86 3.07
N PHE A 11 -8.46 6.81 2.05
CA PHE A 11 -8.28 7.54 0.78
C PHE A 11 -8.27 9.06 0.96
N ASN A 12 -9.07 9.60 1.89
CA ASN A 12 -9.05 11.03 2.21
C ASN A 12 -7.76 11.45 2.93
N LEU A 13 -7.14 10.56 3.71
CA LEU A 13 -5.86 10.82 4.38
C LEU A 13 -4.71 10.87 3.36
N LEU A 14 -4.77 10.03 2.34
CA LEU A 14 -3.73 9.85 1.30
C LEU A 14 -3.76 10.93 0.20
N LYS A 15 -4.90 11.56 -0.05
CA LYS A 15 -4.99 12.66 -1.02
C LYS A 15 -4.10 13.85 -0.66
N CYS A 16 -3.90 14.12 0.64
CA CYS A 16 -3.03 15.22 1.08
C CYS A 16 -1.54 14.94 0.84
N SER A 17 -1.13 13.67 0.72
CA SER A 17 0.27 13.26 0.51
C SER A 17 0.61 12.90 -0.94
N GLY A 18 -0.34 13.01 -1.88
CA GLY A 18 -0.13 12.68 -3.29
C GLY A 18 -0.12 11.17 -3.60
N GLN A 19 -0.57 10.34 -2.66
CA GLN A 19 -0.62 8.89 -2.81
C GLN A 19 -1.89 8.43 -3.54
N SER A 20 -1.78 7.35 -4.32
CA SER A 20 -2.89 6.80 -5.09
C SER A 20 -3.02 5.29 -4.88
N ILE A 21 -4.20 4.80 -4.53
CA ILE A 21 -4.44 3.37 -4.33
C ILE A 21 -5.35 2.82 -5.43
N THR A 22 -5.02 1.65 -5.97
CA THR A 22 -5.83 0.89 -6.95
C THR A 22 -6.19 -0.50 -6.44
N TYR A 23 -7.39 -0.99 -6.73
CA TYR A 23 -7.88 -2.32 -6.34
C TYR A 23 -8.22 -3.17 -7.57
N ILE A 24 -7.59 -4.34 -7.73
CA ILE A 24 -7.80 -5.26 -8.86
C ILE A 24 -7.84 -6.71 -8.37
N LYS A 25 -8.98 -7.40 -8.56
CA LYS A 25 -9.15 -8.83 -8.21
C LYS A 25 -8.64 -9.18 -6.79
N ASN A 26 -8.99 -8.37 -5.79
CA ASN A 26 -8.54 -8.50 -4.39
C ASN A 26 -7.05 -8.26 -4.15
N ASN A 27 -6.35 -7.62 -5.09
CA ASN A 27 -5.02 -7.08 -4.87
C ASN A 27 -5.11 -5.56 -4.78
N VAL A 28 -4.26 -4.98 -3.95
CA VAL A 28 -4.19 -3.54 -3.74
C VAL A 28 -2.81 -3.04 -4.12
N LEU A 29 -2.76 -1.97 -4.91
CA LEU A 29 -1.55 -1.26 -5.28
C LEU A 29 -1.58 0.11 -4.62
N ASP A 30 -0.58 0.42 -3.81
CA ASP A 30 -0.41 1.70 -3.11
C ASP A 30 0.75 2.49 -3.74
N ILE A 31 0.43 3.49 -4.56
CA ILE A 31 1.37 4.27 -5.37
C ILE A 31 1.83 5.50 -4.59
N GLY A 32 3.16 5.64 -4.46
CA GLY A 32 3.82 6.64 -3.63
C GLY A 32 3.95 6.20 -2.17
N CYS A 33 4.14 4.90 -1.91
CA CYS A 33 4.11 4.34 -0.56
C CYS A 33 5.24 4.83 0.36
N GLY A 34 6.25 5.51 -0.20
CA GLY A 34 7.42 5.99 0.54
C GLY A 34 8.09 4.86 1.34
N PRO A 35 8.42 5.08 2.63
CA PRO A 35 9.04 4.06 3.48
C PRO A 35 8.10 2.91 3.90
N GLY A 36 6.80 2.98 3.55
CA GLY A 36 5.84 1.89 3.73
C GLY A 36 5.14 1.82 5.09
N ASP A 37 5.31 2.81 5.96
CA ASP A 37 4.66 2.90 7.28
C ASP A 37 3.14 2.97 7.15
N VAL A 38 2.61 3.88 6.32
CA VAL A 38 1.16 3.99 6.09
C VAL A 38 0.60 2.70 5.47
N THR A 39 1.31 2.15 4.47
CA THR A 39 0.93 0.89 3.81
C THR A 39 0.81 -0.25 4.82
N SER A 40 1.74 -0.35 5.76
CA SER A 40 1.89 -1.51 6.65
C SER A 40 1.13 -1.38 7.96
N ASP A 41 1.12 -0.20 8.57
CA ASP A 41 0.56 0.03 9.89
C ASP A 41 -0.91 0.47 9.83
N ILE A 42 -1.35 1.05 8.69
CA ILE A 42 -2.71 1.55 8.52
C ILE A 42 -3.45 0.73 7.45
N LEU A 43 -2.90 0.68 6.25
CA LEU A 43 -3.63 0.13 5.09
C LEU A 43 -3.79 -1.39 5.21
N TYR A 44 -2.72 -2.11 5.57
CA TYR A 44 -2.76 -3.56 5.69
C TYR A 44 -3.72 -4.05 6.78
N PRO A 45 -3.72 -3.55 8.04
CA PRO A 45 -4.67 -4.01 9.06
C PRO A 45 -6.14 -3.81 8.68
N LEU A 46 -6.47 -2.74 7.95
CA LEU A 46 -7.82 -2.45 7.48
C LEU A 46 -8.30 -3.40 6.37
N LEU A 47 -7.35 -3.93 5.59
CA LEU A 47 -7.63 -4.65 4.35
C LEU A 47 -7.26 -6.13 4.41
N LYS A 48 -6.40 -6.59 5.32
CA LYS A 48 -5.78 -7.94 5.34
C LYS A 48 -6.76 -9.10 5.22
N ASN A 49 -7.98 -8.96 5.75
CA ASN A 49 -9.01 -10.01 5.67
C ASN A 49 -9.84 -9.98 4.37
N LYS A 50 -9.53 -9.08 3.44
CA LYS A 50 -10.29 -8.77 2.22
C LYS A 50 -9.43 -8.80 0.96
N ILE A 51 -8.10 -8.89 1.11
CA ILE A 51 -7.14 -8.81 0.01
C ILE A 51 -6.25 -10.04 0.02
N ASN A 52 -5.81 -10.45 -1.16
CA ASN A 52 -4.84 -11.51 -1.34
C ASN A 52 -3.42 -10.94 -1.14
N GLN A 53 -3.18 -9.75 -1.68
CA GLN A 53 -1.87 -9.09 -1.66
C GLN A 53 -2.03 -7.57 -1.61
N LEU A 54 -1.13 -6.93 -0.87
CA LEU A 54 -0.88 -5.49 -0.88
C LEU A 54 0.50 -5.23 -1.48
N VAL A 55 0.58 -4.35 -2.47
CA VAL A 55 1.85 -3.96 -3.10
C VAL A 55 2.03 -2.46 -2.92
N GLY A 56 3.01 -2.06 -2.11
CA GLY A 56 3.46 -0.67 -2.01
C GLY A 56 4.48 -0.37 -3.09
N VAL A 57 4.33 0.76 -3.79
CA VAL A 57 5.25 1.16 -4.85
C VAL A 57 5.69 2.59 -4.74
N ASP A 58 6.97 2.84 -4.98
CA ASP A 58 7.57 4.16 -4.89
C ASP A 58 8.67 4.31 -5.95
N LYS A 59 8.97 5.55 -6.33
CA LYS A 59 10.07 5.88 -7.24
C LYS A 59 11.43 5.82 -6.54
N SER A 60 11.48 6.06 -5.23
CA SER A 60 12.72 6.06 -4.45
C SER A 60 13.15 4.63 -4.15
N ILE A 61 14.30 4.22 -4.70
CA ILE A 61 14.88 2.89 -4.46
C ILE A 61 15.22 2.71 -2.97
N GLU A 62 15.81 3.73 -2.36
CA GLU A 62 16.17 3.74 -0.94
C GLU A 62 14.95 3.49 -0.04
N MET A 63 13.83 4.17 -0.34
CA MET A 63 12.58 3.97 0.43
C MET A 63 12.03 2.56 0.24
N ILE A 64 12.08 2.01 -0.98
CA ILE A 64 11.66 0.63 -1.23
C ILE A 64 12.55 -0.37 -0.50
N GLU A 65 13.87 -0.18 -0.49
CA GLU A 65 14.79 -1.06 0.24
C GLU A 65 14.53 -1.04 1.75
N TYR A 66 14.30 0.16 2.30
CA TYR A 66 13.88 0.31 3.70
C TYR A 66 12.54 -0.39 3.97
N ALA A 67 11.53 -0.16 3.13
CA ALA A 67 10.20 -0.73 3.28
C ALA A 67 10.24 -2.27 3.20
N LYS A 68 11.04 -2.81 2.27
CA LYS A 68 11.24 -4.25 2.13
C LYS A 68 11.81 -4.87 3.40
N LYS A 69 12.89 -4.26 3.92
CA LYS A 69 13.58 -4.77 5.10
C LYS A 69 12.71 -4.69 6.36
N THR A 70 11.87 -3.66 6.45
CA THR A 70 11.11 -3.35 7.66
C THR A 70 9.75 -4.04 7.69
N TYR A 71 9.05 -4.13 6.55
CA TYR A 71 7.63 -4.47 6.52
C TYR A 71 7.24 -5.60 5.55
N GLU A 72 8.14 -6.05 4.65
CA GLU A 72 7.78 -7.09 3.68
C GLU A 72 7.45 -8.41 4.37
N CYS A 73 6.31 -9.00 4.00
CA CYS A 73 5.88 -10.30 4.51
C CYS A 73 5.11 -11.07 3.43
N SER A 74 4.46 -12.17 3.80
CA SER A 74 3.76 -13.04 2.83
C SER A 74 2.73 -12.30 1.98
N ASN A 75 2.01 -11.33 2.54
CA ASN A 75 0.90 -10.63 1.89
C ASN A 75 1.17 -9.15 1.60
N ILE A 76 2.35 -8.62 1.96
CA ILE A 76 2.78 -7.26 1.67
C ILE A 76 4.07 -7.33 0.86
N LYS A 77 4.13 -6.63 -0.28
CA LYS A 77 5.32 -6.50 -1.12
C LYS A 77 5.63 -5.04 -1.40
N PHE A 78 6.90 -4.72 -1.58
CA PHE A 78 7.35 -3.39 -1.97
C PHE A 78 8.13 -3.43 -3.28
N GLN A 79 7.85 -2.52 -4.21
CA GLN A 79 8.50 -2.51 -5.51
C GLN A 79 8.79 -1.08 -6.00
N ASN A 80 9.90 -0.93 -6.73
CA ASN A 80 10.15 0.32 -7.42
C ASN A 80 9.16 0.48 -8.59
N ILE A 81 8.70 1.70 -8.85
CA ILE A 81 7.71 1.98 -9.90
C ILE A 81 8.12 1.48 -11.30
N ASN A 82 9.42 1.43 -11.59
CA ASN A 82 9.94 0.96 -12.87
C ASN A 82 9.97 -0.57 -13.03
N ARG A 83 9.44 -1.32 -12.05
CA ARG A 83 9.45 -2.79 -12.02
C ARG A 83 8.06 -3.43 -11.90
N ILE A 84 7.00 -2.65 -12.15
CA ILE A 84 5.58 -3.08 -12.02
C ILE A 84 4.99 -3.34 -13.41
#